data_AF-A0AAW2YYD4-F1
#
_entry.id   AF-A0AAW2YYD4-F1
#
_cell.length_a   1.000
_cell.length_b   1.000
_cell.length_c   1.000
_cell.angle_alpha   90.00
_cell.angle_beta   90.00
_cell.angle_gamma   90.00
#
_symmetry.space_group_name_H-M   'P 1'
#
loop_
_entity.id
_entity.type
_entity.pdbx_description
1 polymer ?
#
loop_
_entity_poly.entity_id
_entity_poly.type
_entity_poly.pdbx_seq_one_letter_code
_entity_poly.pdbx_strand_id
1 'polypeptide(L)'
;MTRNNVKWYNNDSVESFQLSRGALKILHVPNAGGSSVRSEVMSYEIIRGLMPGTELHKTEMEIEYFPRGSKKTDYSIMASGQCLGVSVTRAMNYFVNQTFQSEDARAILYKKLNGVVWSTRNNYSTNKMDVFRRQILHVFAQNEEIAGMLQEEYYNIPLDIRSDTIVIVTVTPEKGSKWLYYE
;
A
#
# COMPACT_ATOMS: atom_id res chain seq x y z
N MET A 1 -3.28 -8.17 28.10
CA MET A 1 -2.86 -8.69 26.78
C MET A 1 -4.00 -9.50 26.19
N THR A 2 -4.90 -8.85 25.45
CA THR A 2 -6.02 -9.52 24.79
C THR A 2 -5.55 -9.98 23.41
N ARG A 3 -5.25 -11.28 23.28
CA ARG A 3 -5.04 -11.93 21.98
C ARG A 3 -6.40 -12.06 21.31
N ASN A 4 -6.68 -11.20 20.33
CA ASN A 4 -7.79 -11.43 19.41
C ASN A 4 -7.40 -12.58 18.47
N ASN A 5 -7.96 -13.76 18.73
CA ASN A 5 -7.83 -14.93 17.87
C ASN A 5 -8.69 -14.72 16.62
N VAL A 6 -8.10 -14.13 15.58
CA VAL A 6 -8.67 -14.16 14.23
C VAL A 6 -8.45 -15.58 13.69
N LYS A 7 -9.54 -16.31 13.44
CA LYS A 7 -9.50 -17.60 12.75
C LYS A 7 -9.40 -17.35 11.25
N TRP A 8 -8.27 -17.70 10.65
CA TRP A 8 -8.05 -17.68 9.21
C TRP A 8 -8.65 -18.95 8.59
N TYR A 9 -9.78 -18.83 7.90
CA TYR A 9 -10.40 -19.94 7.18
C TYR A 9 -9.76 -20.08 5.79
N ASN A 10 -9.52 -21.33 5.36
CA ASN A 10 -8.93 -21.71 4.07
C ASN A 10 -9.85 -21.34 2.88
N ASN A 11 -9.95 -20.06 2.54
CA ASN A 11 -10.40 -19.62 1.23
C ASN A 11 -9.34 -18.65 0.68
N ASP A 12 -8.66 -19.08 -0.38
CA ASP A 12 -7.51 -18.40 -0.98
C ASP A 12 -7.91 -17.14 -1.76
N SER A 13 -8.76 -16.26 -1.21
CA SER A 13 -9.20 -15.05 -1.90
C SER A 13 -9.67 -13.95 -0.95
N VAL A 14 -9.60 -12.71 -1.41
CA VAL A 14 -9.97 -11.51 -0.64
C VAL A 14 -11.46 -11.50 -0.25
N GLU A 15 -12.31 -12.14 -1.06
CA GLU A 15 -13.76 -12.22 -0.89
C GLU A 15 -14.18 -13.08 0.32
N SER A 16 -13.25 -13.87 0.85
CA SER A 16 -13.50 -14.67 2.06
C SER A 16 -13.43 -13.86 3.36
N PHE A 17 -12.90 -12.64 3.30
CA PHE A 17 -12.74 -11.79 4.47
C PHE A 17 -14.00 -11.00 4.77
N GLN A 18 -14.26 -10.79 6.06
CA GLN A 18 -15.26 -9.80 6.50
C GLN A 18 -14.67 -8.40 6.32
N LEU A 19 -14.79 -7.87 5.11
CA LEU A 19 -14.25 -6.57 4.73
C LEU A 19 -15.10 -5.42 5.29
N SER A 20 -14.42 -4.34 5.65
CA SER A 20 -15.09 -3.10 6.00
C SER A 20 -15.70 -2.40 4.79
N ARG A 21 -16.59 -1.44 5.05
CA ARG A 21 -17.22 -0.64 3.98
C ARG A 21 -16.22 0.06 3.07
N GLY A 22 -15.11 0.55 3.61
CA GLY A 22 -14.06 1.20 2.82
C GLY A 22 -13.32 0.20 1.92
N ALA A 23 -12.96 -0.97 2.46
CA ALA A 23 -12.36 -2.05 1.68
C ALA A 23 -13.29 -2.53 0.55
N LEU A 24 -14.58 -2.71 0.83
CA LEU A 24 -15.56 -3.06 -0.20
C LEU A 24 -15.68 -2.00 -1.29
N LYS A 25 -15.57 -0.70 -0.94
CA LYS A 25 -15.53 0.37 -1.93
C LYS A 25 -14.30 0.25 -2.83
N ILE A 26 -13.11 0.02 -2.27
CA ILE A 26 -11.88 -0.20 -3.06
C ILE A 26 -12.05 -1.42 -3.98
N LEU A 27 -12.64 -2.50 -3.48
CA LEU A 27 -12.84 -3.74 -4.24
C LEU A 27 -13.77 -3.58 -5.46
N HIS A 28 -14.81 -2.75 -5.35
CA HIS A 28 -15.88 -2.68 -6.35
C HIS A 28 -15.84 -1.43 -7.25
N VAL A 29 -15.13 -0.37 -6.86
CA VAL A 29 -14.98 0.82 -7.71
C VAL A 29 -13.88 0.56 -8.74
N PRO A 30 -14.08 0.92 -10.03
CA PRO A 30 -13.05 0.75 -11.05
C PRO A 30 -11.73 1.42 -10.65
N ASN A 31 -10.62 0.68 -10.67
CA ASN A 31 -9.28 1.23 -10.57
C ASN A 31 -8.83 1.77 -11.94
N ALA A 32 -7.70 2.49 -12.00
CA ALA A 32 -7.15 2.97 -13.27
C ALA A 32 -6.59 1.85 -14.18
N GLY A 33 -6.91 0.58 -13.90
CA GLY A 33 -6.33 -0.63 -14.46
C GLY A 33 -5.23 -1.22 -13.57
N GLY A 34 -5.20 -2.55 -13.43
CA GLY A 34 -4.12 -3.27 -12.75
C GLY A 34 -4.59 -4.44 -11.88
N SER A 35 -3.67 -5.38 -11.58
CA SER A 35 -3.88 -6.56 -10.73
C SER A 35 -3.51 -6.31 -9.26
N SER A 36 -3.75 -5.11 -8.73
CA SER A 36 -3.35 -4.74 -7.35
C SER A 36 -4.52 -4.48 -6.40
N VAL A 37 -5.77 -4.51 -6.88
CA VAL A 37 -6.97 -4.20 -6.08
C VAL A 37 -7.00 -5.01 -4.79
N ARG A 38 -6.68 -6.30 -4.85
CA ARG A 38 -6.69 -7.18 -3.67
C ARG A 38 -5.66 -6.77 -2.62
N SER A 39 -4.46 -6.37 -3.06
CA SER A 39 -3.44 -5.80 -2.17
C SER A 39 -3.86 -4.46 -1.58
N GLU A 40 -4.54 -3.61 -2.34
CA GLU A 40 -5.04 -2.32 -1.85
C GLU A 40 -6.12 -2.50 -0.78
N VAL A 41 -7.05 -3.43 -1.01
CA VAL A 41 -8.09 -3.82 -0.05
C VAL A 41 -7.47 -4.28 1.27
N MET A 42 -6.53 -5.22 1.22
CA MET A 42 -5.87 -5.72 2.43
C MET A 42 -4.98 -4.68 3.10
N SER A 43 -4.34 -3.83 2.30
CA SER A 43 -3.56 -2.70 2.81
C SER A 43 -4.44 -1.78 3.66
N TYR A 44 -5.64 -1.46 3.18
CA TYR A 44 -6.59 -0.62 3.90
C TYR A 44 -7.08 -1.30 5.20
N GLU A 45 -7.39 -2.60 5.15
CA GLU A 45 -7.79 -3.38 6.34
C GLU A 45 -6.70 -3.44 7.42
N ILE A 46 -5.42 -3.54 7.02
CA ILE A 46 -4.31 -3.51 7.96
C ILE A 46 -4.14 -2.11 8.55
N ILE A 47 -4.13 -1.06 7.73
CA ILE A 47 -3.92 0.32 8.19
C ILE A 47 -5.04 0.76 9.12
N ARG A 48 -6.32 0.45 8.83
CA ARG A 48 -7.43 0.75 9.77
C ARG A 48 -7.28 0.03 11.11
N GLY A 49 -6.69 -1.15 11.11
CA GLY A 49 -6.44 -1.94 12.33
C GLY A 49 -5.30 -1.35 13.17
N LEU A 50 -4.26 -0.83 12.51
CA LEU A 50 -3.13 -0.16 13.14
C LEU A 50 -3.49 1.26 13.63
N MET A 51 -4.39 1.94 12.94
CA MET A 51 -4.80 3.32 13.22
C MET A 51 -6.32 3.40 13.44
N PRO A 52 -6.82 3.14 14.67
CA PRO A 52 -8.24 3.21 14.97
C PRO A 52 -8.87 4.55 14.59
N GLY A 53 -10.09 4.52 14.03
CA GLY A 53 -10.77 5.71 13.52
C GLY A 53 -10.35 6.14 12.11
N THR A 54 -9.52 5.34 11.43
CA THR A 54 -9.22 5.54 10.01
C THR A 54 -10.44 5.25 9.14
N GLU A 55 -10.73 6.17 8.23
CA GLU A 55 -11.77 6.03 7.22
C GLU A 55 -11.20 6.23 5.81
N LEU A 56 -11.74 5.50 4.83
CA LEU A 56 -11.42 5.71 3.42
C LEU A 56 -11.91 7.09 2.98
N HIS A 57 -11.02 7.91 2.44
CA HIS A 57 -11.35 9.26 1.96
C HIS A 57 -11.63 9.26 0.45
N LYS A 58 -10.66 8.81 -0.35
CA LYS A 58 -10.77 8.74 -1.83
C LYS A 58 -10.03 7.51 -2.38
N THR A 59 -10.56 6.88 -3.41
CA THR A 59 -9.88 5.84 -4.20
C THR A 59 -8.96 6.46 -5.28
N GLU A 60 -8.11 5.66 -5.93
CA GLU A 60 -7.14 6.11 -6.94
C GLU A 60 -7.74 7.08 -7.97
N MET A 61 -8.93 6.77 -8.48
CA MET A 61 -9.62 7.52 -9.53
C MET A 61 -10.37 8.75 -9.02
N GLU A 62 -10.58 8.85 -7.71
CA GLU A 62 -11.19 10.00 -7.05
C GLU A 62 -10.15 11.06 -6.64
N ILE A 63 -8.86 10.68 -6.56
CA ILE A 63 -7.77 11.61 -6.26
C ILE A 63 -7.40 12.39 -7.53
N GLU A 64 -7.43 13.70 -7.40
CA GLU A 64 -7.11 14.62 -8.48
C GLU A 64 -5.64 15.04 -8.44
N TYR A 65 -5.04 15.20 -9.63
CA TYR A 65 -3.66 15.61 -9.79
C TYR A 65 -3.53 16.70 -10.84
N PHE A 66 -2.60 17.62 -10.61
CA PHE A 66 -2.18 18.62 -11.57
C PHE A 66 -0.63 18.74 -11.60
N PRO A 67 0.01 18.67 -12.78
CA PRO A 67 -0.56 18.50 -14.12
C PRO A 67 -1.16 17.10 -14.33
N ARG A 68 -2.01 16.97 -15.36
CA ARG A 68 -2.59 15.67 -15.75
C ARG A 68 -1.46 14.69 -16.11
N GLY A 69 -1.65 13.41 -15.76
CA GLY A 69 -0.65 12.35 -16.00
C GLY A 69 0.44 12.25 -14.93
N SER A 70 0.31 12.95 -13.81
CA SER A 70 1.19 12.79 -12.65
C SER A 70 1.20 11.35 -12.10
N LYS A 71 2.22 11.02 -11.30
CA LYS A 71 2.25 9.81 -10.48
C LYS A 71 1.03 9.78 -9.57
N LYS A 72 0.39 8.61 -9.51
CA LYS A 72 -0.83 8.36 -8.73
C LYS A 72 -0.50 7.60 -7.44
N THR A 73 -1.32 7.88 -6.44
CA THR A 73 -1.44 7.18 -5.18
C THR A 73 -2.69 6.30 -5.22
N ASP A 74 -2.62 5.10 -4.66
CA ASP A 74 -3.65 4.06 -4.83
C ASP A 74 -4.95 4.41 -4.08
N TYR A 75 -4.86 5.01 -2.90
CA TYR A 75 -6.02 5.61 -2.22
C TYR A 75 -5.57 6.64 -1.17
N SER A 76 -6.53 7.34 -0.56
CA SER A 76 -6.28 8.22 0.57
C SER A 76 -7.24 7.91 1.71
N ILE A 77 -6.79 8.18 2.92
CA ILE A 77 -7.54 7.94 4.16
C ILE A 77 -7.63 9.23 4.97
N MET A 78 -8.66 9.30 5.81
CA MET A 78 -8.75 10.26 6.89
C MET A 78 -8.38 9.55 8.19
N ALA A 79 -7.33 10.00 8.86
CA ALA A 79 -6.92 9.46 10.15
C ALA A 79 -6.53 10.61 11.09
N SER A 80 -7.12 10.63 12.30
CA SER A 80 -6.90 11.70 13.28
C SER A 80 -7.13 13.11 12.71
N GLY A 81 -8.11 13.27 11.81
CA GLY A 81 -8.42 14.55 11.16
C GLY A 81 -7.42 14.99 10.09
N GLN A 82 -6.52 14.11 9.63
CA GLN A 82 -5.57 14.39 8.55
C GLN A 82 -5.81 13.46 7.35
N CYS A 83 -5.75 14.04 6.14
CA CYS A 83 -5.74 13.29 4.90
C CYS A 83 -4.33 12.74 4.64
N LEU A 84 -4.22 11.43 4.50
CA LEU A 84 -2.99 10.72 4.18
C LEU A 84 -3.16 9.97 2.85
N GLY A 85 -2.19 10.09 1.96
CA GLY A 85 -2.12 9.23 0.78
C GLY A 85 -1.54 7.86 1.14
N VAL A 86 -1.99 6.80 0.48
CA VAL A 86 -1.47 5.46 0.66
C VAL A 86 -1.11 4.85 -0.69
N SER A 87 0.15 4.50 -0.84
CA SER A 87 0.66 3.71 -1.95
C SER A 87 0.93 2.28 -1.52
N VAL A 88 0.58 1.32 -2.37
CA VAL A 88 0.71 -0.12 -2.12
C VAL A 88 1.65 -0.73 -3.13
N THR A 89 2.47 -1.67 -2.67
CA THR A 89 3.33 -2.47 -3.54
C THR A 89 3.60 -3.84 -2.94
N ARG A 90 4.14 -4.73 -3.76
CA ARG A 90 4.42 -6.12 -3.43
C ARG A 90 5.88 -6.38 -3.73
N ALA A 91 6.60 -6.94 -2.76
CA ALA A 91 7.96 -7.44 -2.90
C ALA A 91 7.90 -8.97 -2.87
N MET A 92 8.13 -9.58 -4.03
CA MET A 92 7.87 -11.00 -4.28
C MET A 92 8.76 -11.52 -5.40
N ASN A 93 8.91 -12.84 -5.46
CA ASN A 93 9.49 -13.50 -6.62
C ASN A 93 8.46 -13.50 -7.77
N TYR A 94 8.73 -12.76 -8.84
CA TYR A 94 7.85 -12.69 -10.01
C TYR A 94 7.85 -13.99 -10.82
N PHE A 95 8.99 -14.67 -10.90
CA PHE A 95 9.14 -15.95 -11.57
C PHE A 95 9.58 -17.03 -10.58
N VAL A 96 9.12 -18.26 -10.79
CA VAL A 96 9.39 -19.42 -9.92
C VAL A 96 10.90 -19.65 -9.70
N ASN A 97 11.73 -19.30 -10.69
CA ASN A 97 13.18 -19.49 -10.64
C ASN A 97 13.97 -18.20 -10.35
N GLN A 98 13.29 -17.08 -10.08
CA GLN A 98 13.94 -15.84 -9.71
C GLN A 98 13.96 -15.73 -8.19
N THR A 99 15.13 -15.44 -7.64
CA THR A 99 15.28 -15.09 -6.22
C THR A 99 15.34 -13.58 -6.12
N PHE A 100 14.45 -12.98 -5.33
CA PHE A 100 14.45 -11.55 -5.02
C PHE A 100 15.80 -11.14 -4.42
N GLN A 101 16.45 -10.15 -5.00
CA GLN A 101 17.76 -9.65 -4.55
C GLN A 101 17.66 -8.27 -3.92
N SER A 102 18.75 -7.83 -3.29
CA SER A 102 18.86 -6.47 -2.73
C SER A 102 18.67 -5.39 -3.82
N GLU A 103 19.13 -5.63 -5.04
CA GLU A 103 18.91 -4.73 -6.17
C GLU A 103 17.42 -4.59 -6.53
N ASP A 104 16.64 -5.68 -6.42
CA ASP A 104 15.19 -5.64 -6.63
C ASP A 104 14.50 -4.83 -5.54
N ALA A 105 14.93 -5.02 -4.28
CA ALA A 105 14.46 -4.25 -3.13
C ALA A 105 14.69 -2.75 -3.33
N ARG A 106 15.93 -2.39 -3.68
CA ARG A 106 16.32 -1.01 -3.98
C ARG A 106 15.53 -0.43 -5.14
N ALA A 107 15.36 -1.18 -6.23
CA ALA A 107 14.63 -0.72 -7.41
C ALA A 107 13.15 -0.45 -7.09
N ILE A 108 12.48 -1.36 -6.38
CA ILE A 108 11.08 -1.19 -5.94
C ILE A 108 10.94 0.03 -5.02
N LEU A 109 11.79 0.11 -3.98
CA LEU A 109 11.74 1.21 -3.01
C LEU A 109 11.99 2.55 -3.69
N TYR A 110 13.05 2.65 -4.50
CA TYR A 110 13.38 3.89 -5.20
C TYR A 110 12.24 4.32 -6.11
N LYS A 111 11.70 3.41 -6.93
CA LYS A 111 10.57 3.69 -7.83
C LYS A 111 9.34 4.18 -7.07
N LYS A 112 8.95 3.49 -6.00
CA LYS A 112 7.73 3.78 -5.24
C LYS A 112 7.86 5.04 -4.40
N LEU A 113 8.98 5.25 -3.71
CA LEU A 113 9.25 6.46 -2.95
C LEU A 113 9.36 7.70 -3.84
N ASN A 114 10.00 7.61 -5.02
CA ASN A 114 9.96 8.71 -5.99
C ASN A 114 8.52 9.02 -6.41
N GLY A 115 7.72 7.97 -6.68
CA GLY A 115 6.31 8.09 -7.01
C GLY A 115 5.53 8.86 -5.95
N VAL A 116 5.74 8.53 -4.68
CA VAL A 116 5.16 9.20 -3.52
C VAL A 116 5.56 10.68 -3.47
N VAL A 117 6.84 11.02 -3.66
CA VAL A 117 7.27 12.43 -3.70
C VAL A 117 6.52 13.22 -4.78
N TRP A 118 6.37 12.65 -5.97
CA TRP A 118 5.64 13.29 -7.06
C TRP A 118 4.14 13.40 -6.79
N SER A 119 3.50 12.35 -6.26
CA SER A 119 2.06 12.40 -5.96
C SER A 119 1.73 13.33 -4.78
N THR A 120 2.61 13.45 -3.78
CA THR A 120 2.49 14.45 -2.70
C THR A 120 2.55 15.88 -3.25
N ARG A 121 3.40 16.14 -4.24
CA ARG A 121 3.55 17.48 -4.82
C ARG A 121 2.39 17.86 -5.72
N ASN A 122 1.87 16.90 -6.48
CA ASN A 122 0.95 17.17 -7.57
C ASN A 122 -0.51 16.85 -7.24
N ASN A 123 -0.81 16.20 -6.11
CA ASN A 123 -2.20 16.05 -5.68
C ASN A 123 -2.81 17.42 -5.41
N TYR A 124 -4.01 17.64 -5.92
CA TYR A 124 -4.68 18.93 -5.90
C TYR A 124 -6.17 18.71 -5.67
N SER A 125 -6.82 19.66 -5.00
CA SER A 125 -8.27 19.72 -4.92
C SER A 125 -8.70 21.14 -4.57
N THR A 126 -9.91 21.53 -4.95
CA THR A 126 -10.54 22.77 -4.50
C THR A 126 -10.85 22.74 -3.00
N ASN A 127 -11.08 21.56 -2.44
CA ASN A 127 -11.19 21.35 -1.00
C ASN A 127 -9.82 21.00 -0.40
N LYS A 128 -9.26 21.90 0.41
CA LYS A 128 -7.94 21.70 1.03
C LYS A 128 -7.87 20.48 1.96
N MET A 129 -9.00 20.01 2.49
CA MET A 129 -9.03 18.80 3.33
C MET A 129 -8.79 17.52 2.53
N ASP A 130 -8.93 17.56 1.20
CA ASP A 130 -8.69 16.41 0.33
C ASP A 130 -7.23 16.28 -0.08
N VAL A 131 -6.43 17.32 0.13
CA VAL A 131 -5.01 17.37 -0.25
C VAL A 131 -4.18 16.72 0.85
N PHE A 132 -3.45 15.67 0.51
CA PHE A 132 -2.50 15.03 1.43
C PHE A 132 -1.09 15.59 1.26
N ARG A 133 -0.41 15.78 2.40
CA ARG A 133 0.99 16.24 2.45
C ARG A 133 1.97 15.18 2.96
N ARG A 134 1.43 14.12 3.54
CA ARG A 134 2.16 12.95 4.06
C ARG A 134 1.54 11.70 3.48
N GLN A 135 2.35 10.68 3.30
CA GLN A 135 1.90 9.42 2.70
C GLN A 135 2.46 8.21 3.43
N ILE A 136 1.75 7.10 3.29
CA ILE A 136 2.18 5.77 3.70
C ILE A 136 2.54 4.99 2.43
N LEU A 137 3.74 4.40 2.39
CA LEU A 137 4.06 3.34 1.44
C LEU A 137 3.93 2.00 2.17
N HIS A 138 2.91 1.22 1.82
CA HIS A 138 2.71 -0.11 2.36
C HIS A 138 3.23 -1.17 1.38
N VAL A 139 4.17 -1.98 1.85
CA VAL A 139 4.81 -3.04 1.07
C VAL A 139 4.43 -4.39 1.66
N PHE A 140 3.82 -5.25 0.86
CA PHE A 140 3.68 -6.67 1.21
C PHE A 140 4.94 -7.43 0.83
N ALA A 141 5.54 -8.11 1.78
CA ALA A 141 6.73 -8.95 1.58
C ALA A 141 6.37 -10.42 1.73
N GLN A 142 6.77 -11.24 0.74
CA GLN A 142 6.40 -12.65 0.68
C GLN A 142 7.00 -13.49 1.83
N ASN A 143 8.10 -13.04 2.42
CA ASN A 143 8.75 -13.67 3.57
C ASN A 143 9.60 -12.63 4.34
N GLU A 144 10.16 -13.06 5.48
CA GLU A 144 10.98 -12.21 6.35
C GLU A 144 12.32 -11.80 5.71
N GLU A 145 12.89 -12.67 4.86
CA GLU A 145 14.15 -12.38 4.15
C GLU A 145 14.00 -11.17 3.22
N ILE A 146 12.93 -11.15 2.41
CA ILE A 146 12.59 -10.01 1.54
C ILE A 146 12.34 -8.75 2.35
N ALA A 147 11.66 -8.87 3.50
CA ALA A 147 11.45 -7.72 4.39
C ALA A 147 12.76 -7.18 4.97
N GLY A 148 13.70 -8.05 5.33
CA GLY A 148 15.05 -7.68 5.75
C GLY A 148 15.79 -6.92 4.66
N MET A 149 15.80 -7.44 3.42
CA MET A 149 16.42 -6.76 2.27
C MET A 149 15.80 -5.38 2.00
N LEU A 150 14.47 -5.25 2.09
CA LEU A 150 13.80 -3.95 1.98
C LEU A 150 14.23 -2.98 3.09
N GLN A 151 14.35 -3.46 4.32
CA GLN A 151 14.76 -2.63 5.45
C GLN A 151 16.21 -2.15 5.29
N GLU A 152 17.12 -3.03 4.90
CA GLU A 152 18.52 -2.69 4.65
C GLU A 152 18.66 -1.65 3.53
N GLU A 153 18.03 -1.92 2.38
CA GLU A 153 18.10 -1.03 1.22
C GLU A 153 17.38 0.30 1.45
N TYR A 154 16.37 0.35 2.30
CA TYR A 154 15.71 1.61 2.66
C TYR A 154 16.71 2.65 3.20
N TYR A 155 17.69 2.24 4.02
CA TYR A 155 18.69 3.17 4.54
C TYR A 155 19.68 3.65 3.48
N ASN A 156 19.86 2.88 2.40
CA ASN A 156 20.67 3.27 1.23
C ASN A 156 19.93 4.24 0.29
N ILE A 157 18.61 4.42 0.45
CA ILE A 157 17.85 5.40 -0.34
C ILE A 157 18.15 6.83 0.16
N PRO A 158 18.45 7.78 -0.76
CA PRO A 158 18.64 9.18 -0.41
C PRO A 158 17.50 9.77 0.43
N LEU A 159 17.86 10.63 1.39
CA LEU A 159 16.90 11.21 2.35
C LEU A 159 15.79 12.03 1.69
N ASP A 160 16.10 12.71 0.60
CA ASP A 160 15.13 13.49 -0.20
C ASP A 160 14.08 12.61 -0.90
N ILE A 161 14.45 11.36 -1.22
CA ILE A 161 13.53 10.38 -1.80
C ILE A 161 12.72 9.68 -0.71
N ARG A 162 13.33 9.34 0.44
CA ARG A 162 12.59 8.83 1.60
C ARG A 162 11.53 9.84 2.06
N SER A 163 11.90 11.13 2.07
CA SER A 163 11.02 12.25 2.38
C SER A 163 10.26 12.04 3.70
N ASP A 164 9.14 12.72 3.91
CA ASP A 164 8.23 12.50 5.03
C ASP A 164 7.20 11.39 4.71
N THR A 165 7.72 10.20 4.36
CA THR A 165 6.93 9.00 4.04
C THR A 165 7.06 7.96 5.15
N ILE A 166 5.93 7.46 5.63
CA ILE A 166 5.90 6.29 6.53
C ILE A 166 5.95 5.04 5.67
N VAL A 167 6.96 4.19 5.87
CA VAL A 167 7.04 2.89 5.17
C VAL A 167 6.60 1.79 6.14
N ILE A 168 5.58 1.03 5.73
CA ILE A 168 5.10 -0.15 6.46
C ILE A 168 5.44 -1.37 5.62
N VAL A 169 6.11 -2.35 6.21
CA VAL A 169 6.35 -3.65 5.57
C VAL A 169 5.55 -4.70 6.32
N THR A 170 4.66 -5.39 5.61
CA THR A 170 3.88 -6.49 6.17
C THR A 170 4.36 -7.79 5.54
N VAL A 171 4.84 -8.70 6.39
CA VAL A 171 5.16 -10.08 5.97
C VAL A 171 3.90 -10.93 6.08
N THR A 172 3.61 -11.69 5.03
CA THR A 172 2.46 -12.62 5.02
C THR A 172 2.94 -14.07 5.02
N PRO A 173 2.20 -15.00 5.63
CA PRO A 173 2.55 -16.42 5.57
C PRO A 173 2.53 -16.92 4.13
N GLU A 174 3.48 -17.78 3.74
CA GLU A 174 3.56 -18.33 2.37
C GLU A 174 2.28 -19.10 1.97
N LYS A 175 1.72 -19.86 2.91
CA LYS A 175 0.49 -20.62 2.70
C LYS A 175 -0.73 -19.70 2.84
N GLY A 176 -1.59 -19.70 1.81
CA GLY A 176 -2.87 -18.99 1.83
C GLY A 176 -2.83 -17.50 1.46
N SER A 177 -1.65 -16.95 1.12
CA SER A 177 -1.49 -15.55 0.73
C SER A 177 -1.15 -15.33 -0.75
N LYS A 178 -1.01 -16.40 -1.55
CA LYS A 178 -0.59 -16.29 -2.97
C LYS A 178 -1.45 -15.33 -3.79
N TRP A 179 -2.76 -15.33 -3.56
CA TRP A 179 -3.71 -14.43 -4.22
C TRP A 179 -3.40 -12.94 -3.99
N LEU A 180 -2.74 -12.60 -2.88
CA LEU A 180 -2.31 -11.24 -2.60
C LEU A 180 -1.24 -10.78 -3.59
N TYR A 181 -0.37 -11.71 -4.00
CA TYR A 181 0.82 -11.43 -4.78
C TYR A 181 0.62 -11.51 -6.29
N TYR A 182 -0.12 -12.53 -6.74
CA TYR A 182 -0.17 -12.91 -8.15
C TYR A 182 -1.50 -12.59 -8.83
N GLU A 183 -2.49 -12.15 -8.06
CA GLU A 183 -3.80 -11.75 -8.55
C GLU A 183 -4.14 -10.30 -8.17
#